data_AF-A0A8B3LMW6-F1
#
_entry.id   AF-A0A8B3LMW6-F1
#
_cell.length_a   1.000
_cell.length_b   1.000
_cell.length_c   1.000
_cell.angle_alpha   90.00
_cell.angle_beta   90.00
_cell.angle_gamma   90.00
#
_symmetry.space_group_name_H-M   'P 1'
#
loop_
_entity.id
_entity.type
_entity.pdbx_description
1 polymer ?
#
loop_
_entity_poly.entity_id
_entity_poly.type
_entity_poly.pdbx_seq_one_letter_code
_entity_poly.pdbx_strand_id
1 'polypeptide(L)'
;MYAITGITGKVGGALAKALIEAGEPVRAVLRDPAKAEIWRKRGCEIAFAEMGAAAQLAAAFKGATGVFILPPSEFDPAPGYPEAAKQNEVLTTALLAARPERVVCLSTIGADGEVDNLLSQRAMLEEALGELDFPVTFLRPGWFMENAAWDVAPARDEGVLHSFLQPADKTFAMVATQDIGRLAADLIREGWTGKRVVELEGPSRVSPNDLANAFASALGHPVRVEIVPRESWEGLFRAQGTRNPQPRMRMLDGFNEGWIDFKDNGQNSVKGKTPLVEVIAALVRQAAATEAV
;
A
#
# COMPACT_ATOMS: atom_id res chain seq x y z
N MET A 1 9.62 18.07 -11.85
CA MET A 1 10.17 17.56 -10.56
C MET A 1 9.07 16.83 -9.83
N TYR A 2 9.28 15.59 -9.39
CA TYR A 2 8.29 14.78 -8.68
C TYR A 2 8.76 14.48 -7.24
N ALA A 3 8.01 14.93 -6.24
CA ALA A 3 8.35 14.72 -4.84
C ALA A 3 7.63 13.47 -4.31
N ILE A 4 8.41 12.48 -3.84
CA ILE A 4 7.89 11.16 -3.48
C ILE A 4 8.09 10.92 -1.99
N THR A 5 6.98 10.85 -1.23
CA THR A 5 7.02 10.35 0.15
C THR A 5 7.05 8.82 0.17
N GLY A 6 7.54 8.23 1.27
CA GLY A 6 7.60 6.77 1.40
C GLY A 6 8.50 6.08 0.37
N ILE A 7 9.45 6.82 -0.23
CA ILE A 7 10.32 6.34 -1.30
C ILE A 7 11.18 5.13 -0.90
N THR A 8 11.44 4.93 0.41
CA THR A 8 12.17 3.77 0.93
C THR A 8 11.30 2.51 1.08
N GLY A 9 9.98 2.64 0.93
CA GLY A 9 9.04 1.53 0.93
C GLY A 9 8.92 0.86 -0.45
N LYS A 10 8.16 -0.24 -0.50
CA LYS A 10 8.02 -1.05 -1.72
C LYS A 10 7.35 -0.27 -2.87
N VAL A 11 6.22 0.39 -2.60
CA VAL A 11 5.47 1.18 -3.60
C VAL A 11 6.24 2.45 -4.01
N GLY A 12 6.59 3.31 -3.05
CA GLY A 12 7.28 4.57 -3.34
C GLY A 12 8.65 4.34 -4.02
N GLY A 13 9.35 3.27 -3.65
CA GLY A 13 10.61 2.90 -4.29
C GLY A 13 10.43 2.39 -5.71
N ALA A 14 9.37 1.62 -5.99
CA ALA A 14 9.03 1.20 -7.36
C ALA A 14 8.62 2.39 -8.23
N LEU A 15 7.83 3.32 -7.70
CA LEU A 15 7.44 4.56 -8.36
C LEU A 15 8.66 5.41 -8.73
N ALA A 16 9.54 5.68 -7.76
CA ALA A 16 10.72 6.50 -8.01
C ALA A 16 11.65 5.88 -9.05
N LYS A 17 11.84 4.54 -9.03
CA LYS A 17 12.60 3.85 -10.08
C LYS A 17 11.97 4.04 -11.45
N ALA A 18 10.65 3.86 -11.58
CA ALA A 18 9.93 4.05 -12.84
C ALA A 18 10.05 5.49 -13.37
N LEU A 19 9.96 6.50 -12.49
CA LEU A 19 10.19 7.90 -12.89
C LEU A 19 11.62 8.16 -13.36
N ILE A 20 12.63 7.63 -12.66
CA ILE A 20 14.04 7.79 -13.03
C ILE A 20 14.32 7.10 -14.38
N GLU A 21 13.78 5.90 -14.60
CA GLU A 21 13.88 5.18 -15.88
C GLU A 21 13.21 5.95 -17.02
N ALA A 22 12.15 6.70 -16.72
CA ALA A 22 11.49 7.59 -17.67
C ALA A 22 12.21 8.95 -17.89
N GLY A 23 13.36 9.17 -17.25
CA GLY A 23 14.12 10.41 -17.36
C GLY A 23 13.55 11.59 -16.57
N GLU A 24 12.62 11.35 -15.66
CA GLU A 24 11.96 12.39 -14.89
C GLU A 24 12.77 12.77 -13.63
N PRO A 25 12.87 14.07 -13.27
CA PRO A 25 13.56 14.49 -12.06
C PRO A 25 12.74 14.12 -10.81
N VAL A 26 13.38 13.40 -9.87
CA VAL A 26 12.77 12.91 -8.63
C VAL A 26 13.39 13.59 -7.41
N ARG A 27 12.53 14.03 -6.48
CA ARG A 27 12.90 14.41 -5.12
C ARG A 27 12.46 13.33 -4.14
N ALA A 28 13.45 12.71 -3.50
CA ALA A 28 13.26 11.72 -2.44
C ALA A 28 12.94 12.43 -1.12
N VAL A 29 11.70 12.31 -0.65
CA VAL A 29 11.29 12.82 0.66
C VAL A 29 11.51 11.74 1.70
N LEU A 30 12.48 11.98 2.59
CA LEU A 30 13.00 10.99 3.53
C LEU A 30 12.86 11.48 4.97
N ARG A 31 12.66 10.53 5.88
CA ARG A 31 12.77 10.77 7.33
C ARG A 31 14.20 10.58 7.83
N ASP A 32 14.85 9.52 7.35
CA ASP A 32 16.12 9.03 7.85
C ASP A 32 17.27 9.38 6.88
N PRO A 33 18.22 10.25 7.29
CA PRO A 33 19.39 10.59 6.50
C PRO A 33 20.26 9.40 6.08
N ALA A 34 20.30 8.31 6.86
CA ALA A 34 21.09 7.13 6.52
C ALA A 34 20.59 6.45 5.24
N LYS A 35 19.32 6.65 4.87
CA LYS A 35 18.72 6.11 3.65
C LYS A 35 18.82 7.04 2.45
N ALA A 36 19.46 8.21 2.58
CA ALA A 36 19.54 9.18 1.49
C ALA A 36 20.54 8.79 0.40
N GLU A 37 21.64 8.14 0.76
CA GLU A 37 22.76 7.93 -0.17
C GLU A 37 22.40 7.05 -1.36
N ILE A 38 21.57 6.02 -1.15
CA ILE A 38 21.11 5.16 -2.25
C ILE A 38 20.28 5.92 -3.28
N TRP A 39 19.53 6.94 -2.87
CA TRP A 39 18.71 7.77 -3.76
C TRP A 39 19.53 8.88 -4.40
N ARG A 40 20.47 9.46 -3.67
CA ARG A 40 21.43 10.44 -4.21
C ARG A 40 22.25 9.84 -5.35
N LYS A 41 22.76 8.61 -5.19
CA LYS A 41 23.49 7.88 -6.24
C LYS A 41 22.65 7.59 -7.49
N ARG A 42 21.31 7.63 -7.37
CA ARG A 42 20.37 7.47 -8.48
C ARG A 42 19.95 8.81 -9.10
N GLY A 43 20.58 9.91 -8.71
CA GLY A 43 20.30 11.24 -9.25
C GLY A 43 19.10 11.95 -8.61
N CYS A 44 18.57 11.45 -7.49
CA CYS A 44 17.47 12.12 -6.80
C CYS A 44 17.95 13.36 -6.03
N GLU A 45 17.13 14.42 -6.06
CA GLU A 45 17.20 15.46 -5.05
C GLU A 45 16.75 14.90 -3.70
N ILE A 46 17.38 15.32 -2.60
CA ILE A 46 17.05 14.84 -1.26
C ILE A 46 16.36 15.94 -0.47
N ALA A 47 15.19 15.63 0.10
CA ALA A 47 14.51 16.48 1.07
C ALA A 47 14.20 15.69 2.34
N PHE A 48 14.43 16.30 3.50
CA PHE A 48 14.09 15.70 4.79
C PHE A 48 12.80 16.27 5.33
N ALA A 49 11.83 15.40 5.61
CA ALA A 49 10.57 15.80 6.21
C ALA A 49 9.95 14.66 7.03
N GLU A 50 9.45 15.01 8.21
CA GLU A 50 8.59 14.16 9.01
C GLU A 50 7.14 14.23 8.51
N MET A 51 6.44 13.10 8.47
CA MET A 51 5.01 13.08 8.06
C MET A 51 4.10 13.86 9.01
N GLY A 52 4.57 14.19 10.22
CA GLY A 52 3.88 15.05 11.18
C GLY A 52 4.29 16.53 11.14
N ALA A 53 5.15 16.94 10.20
CA ALA A 53 5.71 18.30 10.15
C ALA A 53 5.30 19.04 8.86
N ALA A 54 4.20 19.79 8.92
CA ALA A 54 3.61 20.47 7.76
C ALA A 54 4.60 21.42 7.05
N ALA A 55 5.38 22.19 7.81
CA ALA A 55 6.35 23.12 7.24
C ALA A 55 7.49 22.40 6.47
N GLN A 56 7.96 21.26 6.97
CA GLN A 56 9.00 20.47 6.31
C GLN A 56 8.47 19.83 5.03
N LEU A 57 7.25 19.28 5.08
CA LEU A 57 6.58 18.73 3.91
C LEU A 57 6.32 19.82 2.85
N ALA A 58 5.85 21.00 3.25
CA ALA A 58 5.65 22.12 2.34
C ALA A 58 6.96 22.52 1.63
N ALA A 59 8.07 22.59 2.37
CA ALA A 59 9.38 22.86 1.79
C ALA A 59 9.81 21.74 0.81
N ALA A 60 9.57 20.47 1.17
CA ALA A 60 9.87 19.32 0.33
C ALA A 60 9.01 19.28 -0.95
N PHE A 61 7.78 19.77 -0.92
CA PHE A 61 6.86 19.79 -2.06
C PHE A 61 6.99 21.03 -2.94
N LYS A 62 7.70 22.07 -2.47
CA LYS A 62 7.84 23.33 -3.19
C LYS A 62 8.43 23.13 -4.60
N GLY A 63 7.73 23.67 -5.60
CA GLY A 63 8.13 23.58 -7.01
C GLY A 63 7.97 22.19 -7.64
N ALA A 64 7.28 21.27 -6.98
CA ALA A 64 6.99 19.97 -7.55
C ALA A 64 5.85 20.05 -8.58
N THR A 65 6.07 19.45 -9.74
CA THR A 65 5.06 19.19 -10.77
C THR A 65 4.03 18.20 -10.23
N GLY A 66 4.49 17.17 -9.52
CA GLY A 66 3.61 16.20 -8.89
C GLY A 66 4.15 15.76 -7.53
N VAL A 67 3.24 15.53 -6.59
CA VAL A 67 3.56 14.95 -5.29
C VAL A 67 2.90 13.58 -5.17
N PHE A 68 3.68 12.56 -4.83
CA PHE A 68 3.15 11.26 -4.42
C PHE A 68 3.09 11.19 -2.89
N ILE A 69 1.90 10.92 -2.36
CA ILE A 69 1.64 10.77 -0.93
C ILE A 69 1.39 9.30 -0.61
N LEU A 70 2.28 8.72 0.19
CA LEU A 70 2.07 7.47 0.92
C LEU A 70 1.96 7.78 2.41
N PRO A 71 0.75 7.86 2.99
CA PRO A 71 0.62 8.03 4.43
C PRO A 71 1.09 6.75 5.14
N PRO A 72 1.75 6.87 6.31
CA PRO A 72 2.16 5.73 7.12
C PRO A 72 1.04 4.72 7.33
N SER A 73 1.43 3.44 7.41
CA SER A 73 0.53 2.38 7.82
C SER A 73 0.33 2.46 9.33
N GLU A 74 -0.92 2.51 9.77
CA GLU A 74 -1.33 2.38 11.16
C GLU A 74 -2.25 1.17 11.27
N PHE A 75 -1.76 0.12 11.95
CA PHE A 75 -2.41 -1.19 12.06
C PHE A 75 -3.12 -1.40 13.40
N ASP A 76 -2.89 -0.52 14.38
CA ASP A 76 -3.52 -0.51 15.71
C ASP A 76 -4.01 0.91 16.06
N PRO A 77 -4.89 1.52 15.23
CA PRO A 77 -5.34 2.88 15.47
C PRO A 77 -6.19 2.99 16.74
N ALA A 78 -6.09 4.13 17.41
CA ALA A 78 -7.02 4.45 18.49
C ALA A 78 -8.46 4.60 17.95
N PRO A 79 -9.50 4.33 18.76
CA PRO A 79 -10.89 4.57 18.36
C PRO A 79 -11.09 6.00 17.85
N GLY A 80 -11.74 6.13 16.69
CA GLY A 80 -11.95 7.43 16.02
C GLY A 80 -10.77 7.94 15.19
N TYR A 81 -9.70 7.14 15.05
CA TYR A 81 -8.55 7.41 14.17
C TYR A 81 -7.90 8.80 14.32
N PRO A 82 -7.62 9.28 15.56
CA PRO A 82 -7.01 10.59 15.77
C PRO A 82 -5.63 10.73 15.09
N GLU A 83 -4.89 9.62 14.94
CA GLU A 83 -3.62 9.58 14.22
C GLU A 83 -3.79 9.93 12.73
N ALA A 84 -4.83 9.36 12.10
CA ALA A 84 -5.16 9.64 10.70
C ALA A 84 -5.65 11.07 10.52
N ALA A 85 -6.55 11.55 11.40
CA ALA A 85 -7.04 12.93 11.37
C ALA A 85 -5.89 13.95 11.44
N LYS A 86 -4.96 13.76 12.38
CA LYS A 86 -3.77 14.61 12.52
C LYS A 86 -2.86 14.56 11.30
N GLN A 87 -2.63 13.38 10.73
CA GLN A 87 -1.83 13.26 9.50
C GLN A 87 -2.48 13.98 8.32
N ASN A 88 -3.79 13.85 8.17
CA ASN A 88 -4.54 14.48 7.08
C ASN A 88 -4.47 16.00 7.19
N GLU A 89 -4.63 16.57 8.38
CA GLU A 89 -4.45 18.01 8.64
C GLU A 89 -3.05 18.50 8.24
N VAL A 90 -2.00 17.76 8.63
CA VAL A 90 -0.61 18.09 8.30
C VAL A 90 -0.38 18.06 6.78
N LEU A 91 -0.88 17.03 6.10
CA LEU A 91 -0.77 16.86 4.66
C LEU A 91 -1.51 17.96 3.90
N THR A 92 -2.77 18.22 4.25
CA THR A 92 -3.58 19.29 3.66
C THR A 92 -2.89 20.64 3.83
N THR A 93 -2.41 20.95 5.04
CA THR A 93 -1.65 22.19 5.31
C THR A 93 -0.41 22.30 4.43
N ALA A 94 0.38 21.23 4.33
CA ALA A 94 1.61 21.23 3.53
C ALA A 94 1.33 21.40 2.03
N LEU A 95 0.31 20.73 1.52
CA LEU A 95 -0.06 20.77 0.10
C LEU A 95 -0.66 22.13 -0.29
N LEU A 96 -1.49 22.74 0.57
CA LEU A 96 -2.00 24.10 0.36
C LEU A 96 -0.88 25.15 0.34
N ALA A 97 0.15 24.98 1.17
CA ALA A 97 1.32 25.86 1.18
C ALA A 97 2.24 25.65 -0.04
N ALA A 98 2.44 24.41 -0.48
CA ALA A 98 3.37 24.08 -1.56
C ALA A 98 2.79 24.23 -2.97
N ARG A 99 1.46 24.05 -3.12
CA ARG A 99 0.72 24.19 -4.37
C ARG A 99 1.32 23.38 -5.55
N PRO A 100 1.52 22.05 -5.42
CA PRO A 100 1.99 21.26 -6.56
C PRO A 100 0.94 21.25 -7.68
N GLU A 101 1.35 21.01 -8.93
CA GLU A 101 0.39 20.98 -10.04
C GLU A 101 -0.57 19.81 -9.97
N ARG A 102 -0.18 18.70 -9.31
CA ARG A 102 -1.06 17.55 -9.02
C ARG A 102 -0.54 16.68 -7.87
N VAL A 103 -1.44 15.87 -7.33
CA VAL A 103 -1.18 14.88 -6.30
C VAL A 103 -1.66 13.51 -6.74
N VAL A 104 -0.85 12.48 -6.50
CA VAL A 104 -1.29 11.09 -6.49
C VAL A 104 -1.16 10.59 -5.05
N CYS A 105 -2.27 10.16 -4.47
CA CYS A 105 -2.31 9.65 -3.12
C CYS A 105 -2.58 8.15 -3.13
N LEU A 106 -1.81 7.38 -2.35
CA LEU A 106 -2.06 5.96 -2.18
C LEU A 106 -3.20 5.76 -1.16
N SER A 107 -4.36 5.42 -1.68
CA SER A 107 -5.54 4.97 -0.95
C SER A 107 -5.59 3.43 -0.91
N THR A 108 -6.78 2.85 -0.88
CA THR A 108 -7.01 1.40 -0.78
C THR A 108 -8.36 1.01 -1.39
N ILE A 109 -8.48 -0.21 -1.87
CA ILE A 109 -9.78 -0.88 -2.04
C ILE A 109 -10.62 -0.74 -0.77
N GLY A 110 -11.93 -0.48 -0.91
CA GLY A 110 -12.84 -0.31 0.23
C GLY A 110 -12.76 1.03 0.96
N ALA A 111 -11.98 2.00 0.45
CA ALA A 111 -11.92 3.35 1.03
C ALA A 111 -13.26 4.12 0.97
N ASP A 112 -14.21 3.66 0.16
CA ASP A 112 -15.57 4.16 0.07
C ASP A 112 -16.61 3.26 0.75
N GLY A 113 -16.16 2.31 1.56
CA GLY A 113 -17.04 1.49 2.39
C GLY A 113 -17.71 2.30 3.50
N GLU A 114 -18.98 2.00 3.77
CA GLU A 114 -19.76 2.65 4.83
C GLU A 114 -19.52 2.04 6.22
N VAL A 115 -19.02 0.80 6.25
CA VAL A 115 -18.78 0.06 7.49
C VAL A 115 -17.41 0.42 8.05
N ASP A 116 -17.38 0.93 9.28
CA ASP A 116 -16.14 1.28 9.97
C ASP A 116 -15.19 0.08 10.12
N ASN A 117 -13.94 0.26 9.70
CA ASN A 117 -12.89 -0.75 9.73
C ASN A 117 -11.49 -0.10 9.57
N LEU A 118 -10.42 -0.90 9.58
CA LEU A 118 -9.04 -0.41 9.51
C LEU A 118 -8.76 0.53 8.31
N LEU A 119 -9.46 0.30 7.19
CA LEU A 119 -9.32 1.06 5.95
C LEU A 119 -10.05 2.40 5.96
N SER A 120 -10.95 2.64 6.93
CA SER A 120 -11.69 3.92 7.08
C SER A 120 -10.76 5.12 7.25
N GLN A 121 -9.54 4.91 7.75
CA GLN A 121 -8.48 5.92 7.77
C GLN A 121 -8.13 6.49 6.39
N ARG A 122 -8.29 5.68 5.33
CA ARG A 122 -8.07 6.12 3.94
C ARG A 122 -9.27 6.89 3.40
N ALA A 123 -10.50 6.55 3.80
CA ALA A 123 -11.69 7.36 3.50
C ALA A 123 -11.52 8.81 4.00
N MET A 124 -11.06 8.97 5.25
CA MET A 124 -10.79 10.28 5.86
C MET A 124 -9.72 11.08 5.09
N LEU A 125 -8.74 10.39 4.50
CA LEU A 125 -7.71 11.01 3.68
C LEU A 125 -8.27 11.45 2.33
N GLU A 126 -9.10 10.61 1.70
CA GLU A 126 -9.76 10.95 0.44
C GLU A 126 -10.67 12.17 0.60
N GLU A 127 -11.43 12.23 1.69
CA GLU A 127 -12.25 13.41 2.04
C GLU A 127 -11.37 14.65 2.21
N ALA A 128 -10.36 14.59 3.09
CA ALA A 128 -9.51 15.74 3.40
C ALA A 128 -8.76 16.29 2.16
N LEU A 129 -8.29 15.42 1.26
CA LEU A 129 -7.62 15.85 0.04
C LEU A 129 -8.58 16.14 -1.11
N GLY A 130 -9.83 15.65 -1.06
CA GLY A 130 -10.86 15.90 -2.06
C GLY A 130 -11.32 17.36 -2.10
N GLU A 131 -11.23 18.04 -0.95
CA GLU A 131 -11.54 19.46 -0.78
C GLU A 131 -10.49 20.40 -1.40
N LEU A 132 -9.32 19.90 -1.80
CA LEU A 132 -8.27 20.70 -2.43
C LEU A 132 -8.70 21.17 -3.82
N ASP A 133 -8.35 22.40 -4.20
CA ASP A 133 -8.76 22.99 -5.49
C ASP A 133 -7.86 22.61 -6.69
N PHE A 134 -6.88 21.72 -6.49
CA PHE A 134 -5.97 21.22 -7.51
C PHE A 134 -6.13 19.72 -7.76
N PRO A 135 -5.58 19.20 -8.87
CA PRO A 135 -5.77 17.80 -9.26
C PRO A 135 -5.26 16.81 -8.19
N VAL A 136 -6.16 16.00 -7.62
CA VAL A 136 -5.86 14.82 -6.78
C VAL A 136 -6.36 13.49 -7.36
N THR A 137 -5.46 12.53 -7.59
CA THR A 137 -5.79 11.16 -7.95
C THR A 137 -5.69 10.25 -6.71
N PHE A 138 -6.76 9.55 -6.40
CA PHE A 138 -6.81 8.51 -5.37
C PHE A 138 -6.56 7.15 -6.01
N LEU A 139 -5.35 6.64 -5.86
CA LEU A 139 -4.99 5.31 -6.34
C LEU A 139 -5.43 4.28 -5.28
N ARG A 140 -6.44 3.47 -5.60
CA ARG A 140 -7.02 2.42 -4.75
C ARG A 140 -6.55 1.03 -5.22
N PRO A 141 -5.36 0.58 -4.79
CA PRO A 141 -4.91 -0.78 -5.06
C PRO A 141 -5.74 -1.81 -4.27
N GLY A 142 -5.83 -3.03 -4.82
CA GLY A 142 -6.24 -4.22 -4.10
C GLY A 142 -5.25 -4.61 -2.99
N TRP A 143 -5.50 -5.76 -2.35
CA TRP A 143 -4.64 -6.29 -1.29
C TRP A 143 -3.22 -6.56 -1.78
N PHE A 144 -2.20 -6.17 -1.03
CA PHE A 144 -0.82 -6.32 -1.51
C PHE A 144 -0.40 -7.79 -1.46
N MET A 145 0.07 -8.32 -2.59
CA MET A 145 0.63 -9.69 -2.65
C MET A 145 1.81 -9.83 -1.69
N GLU A 146 2.56 -8.75 -1.46
CA GLU A 146 3.69 -8.68 -0.55
C GLU A 146 3.36 -8.83 0.93
N ASN A 147 2.07 -8.78 1.31
CA ASN A 147 1.64 -9.13 2.66
C ASN A 147 1.89 -10.61 2.96
N ALA A 148 2.03 -11.47 1.94
CA ALA A 148 2.42 -12.87 2.11
C ALA A 148 3.84 -13.05 2.70
N ALA A 149 4.61 -11.98 2.89
CA ALA A 149 5.93 -12.05 3.54
C ALA A 149 5.87 -12.66 4.95
N TRP A 150 4.75 -12.47 5.68
CA TRP A 150 4.55 -13.07 7.00
C TRP A 150 4.33 -14.58 6.95
N ASP A 151 3.93 -15.11 5.79
CA ASP A 151 3.63 -16.53 5.59
C ASP A 151 4.85 -17.33 5.14
N VAL A 152 5.99 -16.68 4.81
CA VAL A 152 7.17 -17.37 4.27
C VAL A 152 7.73 -18.42 5.23
N ALA A 153 7.89 -18.06 6.51
CA ALA A 153 8.42 -18.96 7.53
C ALA A 153 7.50 -20.17 7.79
N PRO A 154 6.20 -20.01 8.14
CA PRO A 154 5.32 -21.16 8.33
C PRO A 154 5.13 -21.99 7.05
N ALA A 155 5.11 -21.35 5.87
CA ALA A 155 5.03 -22.08 4.61
C ALA A 155 6.26 -22.97 4.39
N ARG A 156 7.47 -22.49 4.69
CA ARG A 156 8.72 -23.23 4.57
C ARG A 156 8.87 -24.32 5.64
N ASP A 157 8.63 -23.97 6.90
CA ASP A 157 9.00 -24.81 8.04
C ASP A 157 7.93 -25.85 8.38
N GLU A 158 6.66 -25.54 8.13
CA GLU A 158 5.51 -26.34 8.54
C GLU A 158 4.60 -26.76 7.37
N GLY A 159 4.85 -26.23 6.16
CA GLY A 159 4.00 -26.47 4.99
C GLY A 159 2.58 -25.92 5.16
N VAL A 160 2.42 -24.81 5.89
CA VAL A 160 1.13 -24.15 6.15
C VAL A 160 1.13 -22.69 5.75
N LEU A 161 -0.04 -22.25 5.26
CA LEU A 161 -0.40 -20.84 5.16
C LEU A 161 -1.61 -20.59 6.06
N HIS A 162 -1.43 -19.81 7.12
CA HIS A 162 -2.52 -19.45 8.03
C HIS A 162 -3.31 -18.27 7.47
N SER A 163 -4.46 -18.56 6.86
CA SER A 163 -5.25 -17.54 6.16
C SER A 163 -6.36 -16.97 7.04
N PHE A 164 -6.38 -15.65 7.18
CA PHE A 164 -7.54 -14.90 7.69
C PHE A 164 -8.57 -14.60 6.58
N LEU A 165 -8.18 -14.76 5.31
CA LEU A 165 -9.05 -14.68 4.16
C LEU A 165 -9.72 -16.04 3.89
N GLN A 166 -11.05 -16.05 3.79
CA GLN A 166 -11.84 -17.28 3.72
C GLN A 166 -13.12 -17.11 2.88
N PRO A 167 -13.69 -18.19 2.33
CA PRO A 167 -13.14 -19.56 2.28
C PRO A 167 -11.86 -19.66 1.43
N ALA A 168 -11.14 -20.79 1.52
CA ALA A 168 -9.82 -20.97 0.88
C ALA A 168 -9.81 -20.81 -0.65
N ASP A 169 -10.96 -21.05 -1.31
CA ASP A 169 -11.14 -20.89 -2.76
C ASP A 169 -11.72 -19.52 -3.17
N LYS A 170 -12.11 -18.67 -2.21
CA LYS A 170 -12.60 -17.33 -2.54
C LYS A 170 -11.45 -16.50 -3.07
N THR A 171 -11.67 -15.85 -4.21
CA THR A 171 -10.68 -14.99 -4.85
C THR A 171 -10.86 -13.53 -4.45
N PHE A 172 -9.75 -12.84 -4.20
CA PHE A 172 -9.70 -11.44 -3.79
C PHE A 172 -8.90 -10.62 -4.81
N ALA A 173 -9.25 -9.34 -4.95
CA ALA A 173 -8.43 -8.39 -5.70
C ALA A 173 -7.10 -8.19 -4.97
N MET A 174 -6.02 -8.73 -5.54
CA MET A 174 -4.66 -8.57 -5.02
C MET A 174 -3.75 -7.95 -6.07
N VAL A 175 -2.70 -7.23 -5.66
CA VAL A 175 -1.75 -6.59 -6.59
C VAL A 175 -0.33 -6.57 -6.03
N ALA A 176 0.66 -6.67 -6.92
CA ALA A 176 2.07 -6.48 -6.57
C ALA A 176 2.38 -4.99 -6.34
N THR A 177 3.11 -4.65 -5.27
CA THR A 177 3.54 -3.27 -4.98
C THR A 177 4.35 -2.63 -6.11
N GLN A 178 5.02 -3.44 -6.94
CA GLN A 178 5.73 -2.95 -8.12
C GLN A 178 4.76 -2.41 -9.19
N ASP A 179 3.62 -3.06 -9.42
CA ASP A 179 2.59 -2.57 -10.33
C ASP A 179 1.96 -1.28 -9.81
N ILE A 180 1.73 -1.18 -8.50
CA ILE A 180 1.24 0.05 -7.86
C ILE A 180 2.22 1.20 -8.12
N GLY A 181 3.52 0.98 -7.92
CA GLY A 181 4.54 1.99 -8.15
C GLY A 181 4.62 2.43 -9.62
N ARG A 182 4.55 1.48 -10.56
CA ARG A 182 4.52 1.78 -12.01
C ARG A 182 3.31 2.62 -12.38
N LEU A 183 2.11 2.19 -12.00
CA LEU A 183 0.89 2.94 -12.31
C LEU A 183 0.91 4.33 -11.66
N ALA A 184 1.39 4.45 -10.42
CA ALA A 184 1.51 5.75 -9.77
C ALA A 184 2.48 6.68 -10.50
N ALA A 185 3.57 6.15 -11.08
CA ALA A 185 4.50 6.91 -11.91
C ALA A 185 3.86 7.37 -13.23
N ASP A 186 2.96 6.58 -13.83
CA ASP A 186 2.21 6.98 -15.01
C ASP A 186 1.17 8.07 -14.65
N LEU A 187 0.34 7.82 -13.63
CA LEU A 187 -0.73 8.71 -13.20
C LEU A 187 -0.23 10.10 -12.77
N ILE A 188 0.94 10.19 -12.14
CA ILE A 188 1.51 11.46 -11.68
C ILE A 188 2.09 12.29 -12.85
N ARG A 189 2.40 11.65 -13.98
CA ARG A 189 2.89 12.31 -15.20
C ARG A 189 1.76 12.78 -16.10
N GLU A 190 0.59 12.15 -16.02
CA GLU A 190 -0.60 12.57 -16.77
C GLU A 190 -1.03 14.00 -16.42
N GLY A 191 -1.43 14.76 -17.44
CA GLY A 191 -2.09 16.05 -17.29
C GLY A 191 -3.59 15.84 -17.18
N TRP A 192 -4.18 16.29 -16.07
CA TRP A 192 -5.60 16.11 -15.81
C TRP A 192 -6.09 17.17 -14.79
N THR A 193 -7.42 17.35 -14.66
CA THR A 193 -8.04 18.32 -13.74
C THR A 193 -9.14 17.71 -12.87
N GLY A 194 -9.33 18.21 -11.65
CA GLY A 194 -10.45 17.83 -10.78
C GLY A 194 -10.06 16.81 -9.70
N LYS A 195 -10.88 15.76 -9.50
CA LYS A 195 -10.56 14.60 -8.66
C LYS A 195 -10.90 13.33 -9.42
N ARG A 196 -10.09 12.28 -9.25
CA ARG A 196 -10.40 10.97 -9.81
C ARG A 196 -9.95 9.84 -8.91
N VAL A 197 -10.66 8.72 -9.00
CA VAL A 197 -10.29 7.46 -8.36
C VAL A 197 -9.77 6.53 -9.45
N VAL A 198 -8.68 5.83 -9.17
CA VAL A 198 -8.13 4.79 -10.05
C VAL A 198 -7.97 3.53 -9.24
N GLU A 199 -8.71 2.48 -9.61
CA GLU A 199 -8.63 1.17 -8.98
C GLU A 199 -7.62 0.29 -9.71
N LEU A 200 -6.85 -0.50 -8.96
CA LEU A 200 -5.80 -1.35 -9.50
C LEU A 200 -5.80 -2.72 -8.81
N GLU A 201 -5.89 -3.79 -9.59
CA GLU A 201 -5.56 -5.15 -9.14
C GLU A 201 -4.53 -5.79 -10.06
N GLY A 202 -4.02 -6.95 -9.67
CA GLY A 202 -3.10 -7.75 -10.46
C GLY A 202 -3.74 -8.32 -11.73
N PRO A 203 -2.99 -9.16 -12.48
CA PRO A 203 -3.47 -9.74 -13.74
C PRO A 203 -4.67 -10.67 -13.55
N SER A 204 -4.85 -11.23 -12.35
CA SER A 204 -5.98 -12.06 -11.95
C SER A 204 -6.26 -11.91 -10.46
N ARG A 205 -7.48 -12.21 -10.03
CA ARG A 205 -7.81 -12.34 -8.61
C ARG A 205 -7.17 -13.59 -8.02
N VAL A 206 -6.92 -13.57 -6.71
CA VAL A 206 -6.10 -14.55 -6.00
C VAL A 206 -6.85 -15.10 -4.80
N SER A 207 -6.89 -16.42 -4.67
CA SER A 207 -7.40 -17.11 -3.48
C SER A 207 -6.28 -17.49 -2.50
N PRO A 208 -6.61 -17.81 -1.24
CA PRO A 208 -5.67 -18.45 -0.32
C PRO A 208 -5.02 -19.71 -0.90
N ASN A 209 -5.78 -20.54 -1.63
CA ASN A 209 -5.23 -21.72 -2.30
C ASN A 209 -4.22 -21.36 -3.40
N ASP A 210 -4.43 -20.27 -4.14
CA ASP A 210 -3.47 -19.77 -5.13
C ASP A 210 -2.16 -19.31 -4.46
N LEU A 211 -2.25 -18.66 -3.29
CA LEU A 211 -1.08 -18.30 -2.48
C LEU A 211 -0.31 -19.54 -2.03
N ALA A 212 -1.01 -20.53 -1.48
CA ALA A 212 -0.38 -21.78 -1.04
C ALA A 212 0.29 -22.53 -2.22
N ASN A 213 -0.35 -22.57 -3.39
CA ASN A 213 0.23 -23.15 -4.61
C ASN A 213 1.48 -22.40 -5.09
N ALA A 214 1.47 -21.05 -5.00
CA ALA A 214 2.62 -20.24 -5.35
C ALA A 214 3.80 -20.46 -4.37
N PHE A 215 3.52 -20.61 -3.07
CA PHE A 215 4.53 -21.01 -2.08
C PHE A 215 5.07 -22.40 -2.34
N ALA A 216 4.20 -23.38 -2.58
CA ALA A 216 4.60 -24.76 -2.87
C ALA A 216 5.54 -24.83 -4.09
N SER A 217 5.22 -24.06 -5.13
CA SER A 217 6.06 -23.93 -6.33
C SER A 217 7.41 -23.30 -6.03
N ALA A 218 7.46 -22.28 -5.16
CA ALA A 218 8.70 -21.58 -4.82
C ALA A 218 9.60 -22.37 -3.84
N LEU A 219 9.02 -23.15 -2.93
CA LEU A 219 9.72 -23.90 -1.89
C LEU A 219 10.06 -25.34 -2.31
N GLY A 220 9.37 -25.90 -3.30
CA GLY A 220 9.59 -27.26 -3.79
C GLY A 220 8.96 -28.36 -2.93
N HIS A 221 8.02 -28.02 -2.04
CA HIS A 221 7.23 -28.98 -1.26
C HIS A 221 5.78 -28.49 -1.07
N PRO A 222 4.83 -29.38 -0.71
CA PRO A 222 3.43 -28.98 -0.53
C PRO A 222 3.26 -27.94 0.59
N VAL A 223 2.35 -26.99 0.35
CA VAL A 223 1.86 -26.01 1.33
C VAL A 223 0.34 -26.04 1.30
N ARG A 224 -0.31 -26.19 2.47
CA ARG A 224 -1.77 -26.20 2.58
C ARG A 224 -2.27 -24.94 3.26
N VAL A 225 -3.49 -24.52 2.92
CA VAL A 225 -4.16 -23.44 3.64
C VAL A 225 -4.79 -23.98 4.92
N GLU A 226 -4.54 -23.29 6.03
CA GLU A 226 -5.27 -23.46 7.28
C GLU A 226 -6.02 -22.16 7.57
N ILE A 227 -7.35 -22.22 7.58
CA ILE A 227 -8.17 -21.05 7.91
C ILE A 227 -8.06 -20.78 9.40
N VAL A 228 -7.70 -19.55 9.74
CA VAL A 228 -7.70 -19.08 11.13
C VAL A 228 -9.15 -18.85 11.57
N PRO A 229 -9.67 -19.59 12.57
CA PRO A 229 -11.06 -19.49 12.97
C PRO A 229 -11.42 -18.07 13.44
N ARG A 230 -12.54 -17.53 12.98
CA ARG A 230 -12.93 -16.12 13.18
C ARG A 230 -13.02 -15.73 14.66
N GLU A 231 -13.43 -16.67 15.51
CA GLU A 231 -13.55 -16.52 16.96
C GLU A 231 -12.19 -16.37 17.67
N SER A 232 -11.10 -16.84 17.05
CA SER A 232 -9.75 -16.78 17.63
C SER A 232 -9.02 -15.46 17.36
N TRP A 233 -9.50 -14.66 16.39
CA TRP A 233 -8.76 -13.50 15.88
C TRP A 233 -8.45 -12.45 16.95
N GLU A 234 -9.41 -12.13 17.82
CA GLU A 234 -9.20 -11.13 18.87
C GLU A 234 -8.07 -11.55 19.82
N GLY A 235 -8.10 -12.79 20.29
CA GLY A 235 -7.07 -13.34 21.17
C GLY A 235 -5.70 -13.34 20.50
N LEU A 236 -5.63 -13.75 19.23
CA LEU A 236 -4.38 -13.76 18.44
C LEU A 236 -3.81 -12.34 18.26
N PHE A 237 -4.63 -11.38 17.83
CA PHE A 237 -4.15 -10.01 17.62
C PHE A 237 -3.72 -9.34 18.93
N ARG A 238 -4.41 -9.60 20.04
CA ARG A 238 -4.01 -9.12 21.36
C ARG A 238 -2.69 -9.75 21.83
N ALA A 239 -2.50 -11.06 21.59
CA ALA A 239 -1.25 -11.74 21.89
C ALA A 239 -0.07 -11.19 21.07
N GLN A 240 -0.34 -10.68 19.86
CA GLN A 240 0.64 -9.97 19.01
C GLN A 240 0.86 -8.50 19.43
N GLY A 241 0.21 -8.03 20.50
CA GLY A 241 0.37 -6.68 21.04
C GLY A 241 -0.62 -5.64 20.50
N THR A 242 -1.61 -6.03 19.70
CA THR A 242 -2.65 -5.12 19.20
C THR A 242 -3.59 -4.71 20.34
N ARG A 243 -3.74 -3.41 20.58
CA ARG A 243 -4.58 -2.90 21.68
C ARG A 243 -6.04 -2.80 21.25
N ASN A 244 -6.29 -2.38 20.02
CA ASN A 244 -7.59 -2.22 19.40
C ASN A 244 -7.69 -3.12 18.14
N PRO A 245 -7.94 -4.43 18.29
CA PRO A 245 -7.98 -5.35 17.15
C PRO A 245 -9.23 -5.22 16.27
N GLN A 246 -10.28 -4.55 16.76
CA GLN A 246 -11.59 -4.50 16.12
C GLN A 246 -11.55 -3.95 14.68
N PRO A 247 -10.89 -2.81 14.36
CA PRO A 247 -10.82 -2.31 12.98
C PRO A 247 -10.21 -3.31 12.01
N ARG A 248 -9.15 -4.02 12.43
CA ARG A 248 -8.49 -5.06 11.61
C ARG A 248 -9.39 -6.27 11.41
N MET A 249 -10.08 -6.72 12.46
CA MET A 249 -11.04 -7.83 12.37
C MET A 249 -12.20 -7.48 11.43
N ARG A 250 -12.77 -6.27 11.54
CA ARG A 250 -13.83 -5.80 10.64
C ARG A 250 -13.36 -5.67 9.20
N MET A 251 -12.13 -5.24 8.95
CA MET A 251 -11.55 -5.22 7.60
C MET A 251 -11.50 -6.63 7.00
N LEU A 252 -11.01 -7.61 7.78
CA LEU A 252 -10.96 -9.01 7.34
C LEU A 252 -12.37 -9.60 7.11
N ASP A 253 -13.32 -9.30 8.00
CA ASP A 253 -14.74 -9.64 7.80
C ASP A 253 -15.24 -9.08 6.46
N GLY A 254 -14.90 -7.85 6.12
CA GLY A 254 -15.37 -7.23 4.89
C GLY A 254 -14.84 -7.83 3.62
N PHE A 255 -13.59 -8.24 3.60
CA PHE A 255 -13.10 -9.06 2.49
C PHE A 255 -13.85 -10.39 2.43
N ASN A 256 -14.01 -11.09 3.56
CA ASN A 256 -14.62 -12.42 3.61
C ASN A 256 -16.12 -12.44 3.28
N GLU A 257 -16.86 -11.42 3.72
CA GLU A 257 -18.29 -11.24 3.45
C GLU A 257 -18.53 -10.59 2.08
N GLY A 258 -17.52 -9.92 1.50
CA GLY A 258 -17.55 -9.35 0.15
C GLY A 258 -18.05 -7.92 0.06
N TRP A 259 -18.26 -7.23 1.19
CA TRP A 259 -18.59 -5.80 1.19
C TRP A 259 -17.35 -4.90 1.07
N ILE A 260 -16.14 -5.45 1.17
CA ILE A 260 -14.90 -4.81 0.66
C ILE A 260 -14.54 -5.46 -0.68
N ASP A 261 -14.89 -4.77 -1.76
CA ASP A 261 -14.47 -5.05 -3.12
C ASP A 261 -14.51 -3.74 -3.94
N PHE A 262 -14.02 -3.75 -5.18
CA PHE A 262 -14.28 -2.67 -6.13
C PHE A 262 -15.77 -2.65 -6.51
N LYS A 263 -16.35 -1.45 -6.70
CA LYS A 263 -17.80 -1.29 -6.92
C LYS A 263 -18.35 -2.10 -8.10
N ASP A 264 -17.55 -2.29 -9.13
CA ASP A 264 -17.90 -3.02 -10.35
C ASP A 264 -17.24 -4.41 -10.42
N ASN A 265 -16.79 -4.93 -9.28
CA ASN A 265 -15.99 -6.17 -9.18
C ASN A 265 -14.72 -6.14 -10.05
N GLY A 266 -14.12 -4.97 -10.23
CA GLY A 266 -12.87 -4.78 -10.95
C GLY A 266 -13.02 -4.85 -12.47
N GLN A 267 -14.21 -4.58 -13.01
CA GLN A 267 -14.42 -4.54 -14.46
C GLN A 267 -13.68 -3.37 -15.10
N ASN A 268 -13.64 -2.21 -14.44
CA ASN A 268 -12.92 -1.03 -14.90
C ASN A 268 -11.59 -0.80 -14.18
N SER A 269 -11.14 -1.75 -13.35
CA SER A 269 -9.85 -1.62 -12.67
C SER A 269 -8.70 -1.75 -13.67
N VAL A 270 -7.65 -0.97 -13.47
CA VAL A 270 -6.38 -1.17 -14.17
C VAL A 270 -5.82 -2.53 -13.75
N LYS A 271 -5.24 -3.26 -14.70
CA LYS A 271 -4.61 -4.55 -14.44
C LYS A 271 -3.10 -4.43 -14.39
N GLY A 272 -2.53 -4.80 -13.26
CA GLY A 272 -1.11 -5.02 -13.07
C GLY A 272 -0.63 -6.19 -13.92
N LYS A 273 0.68 -6.27 -14.13
CA LYS A 273 1.31 -7.25 -15.01
C LYS A 273 2.10 -8.31 -14.27
N THR A 274 2.40 -8.10 -12.98
CA THR A 274 3.24 -9.02 -12.21
C THR A 274 2.41 -10.20 -11.70
N PRO A 275 2.73 -11.45 -12.11
CA PRO A 275 2.05 -12.64 -11.63
C PRO A 275 2.36 -12.93 -10.16
N LEU A 276 1.39 -13.53 -9.44
CA LEU A 276 1.54 -13.91 -8.03
C LEU A 276 2.79 -14.76 -7.77
N VAL A 277 3.03 -15.76 -8.62
CA VAL A 277 4.17 -16.69 -8.49
C VAL A 277 5.52 -15.97 -8.49
N GLU A 278 5.66 -14.87 -9.24
CA GLU A 278 6.89 -14.09 -9.25
C GLU A 278 7.09 -13.33 -7.94
N VAL A 279 6.01 -12.77 -7.39
CA VAL A 279 6.04 -12.08 -6.09
C VAL A 279 6.43 -13.06 -4.98
N ILE A 280 5.75 -14.21 -4.89
CA ILE A 280 6.02 -15.21 -3.85
C ILE A 280 7.45 -15.77 -3.97
N ALA A 281 7.90 -16.09 -5.18
CA ALA A 281 9.28 -16.53 -5.39
C ALA A 281 10.31 -15.48 -4.96
N ALA A 282 10.03 -14.18 -5.16
CA ALA A 282 10.89 -13.11 -4.69
C ALA A 282 10.92 -13.00 -3.16
N LEU A 283 9.78 -13.16 -2.48
CA LEU A 283 9.71 -13.16 -1.02
C LEU A 283 10.50 -14.31 -0.40
N VAL A 284 10.35 -15.53 -0.93
CA VAL A 284 11.11 -16.71 -0.49
C VAL A 284 12.62 -16.49 -0.64
N ARG A 285 13.07 -15.96 -1.79
CA ARG A 285 14.50 -15.64 -2.01
C ARG A 285 15.02 -14.57 -1.03
N GLN A 286 14.22 -13.54 -0.73
CA GLN A 286 14.61 -12.47 0.19
C GLN A 286 14.75 -12.97 1.63
N ALA A 287 13.84 -13.85 2.08
CA ALA A 287 13.94 -14.47 3.40
C ALA A 287 15.23 -15.31 3.53
N ALA A 288 15.52 -16.15 2.54
CA ALA A 288 16.75 -16.96 2.52
C ALA A 288 18.03 -16.11 2.55
N ALA A 289 18.04 -14.97 1.86
CA ALA A 289 19.19 -14.05 1.88
C ALA A 289 19.38 -13.33 3.23
N THR A 290 18.30 -13.15 4.00
CA THR A 290 18.35 -12.48 5.32
C THR A 290 18.86 -13.43 6.41
N GLU A 291 18.62 -14.73 6.29
CA GLU A 291 19.11 -15.76 7.21
C GLU A 291 20.59 -16.13 6.98
N ALA A 292 21.15 -15.78 5.82
CA ALA A 292 22.54 -16.04 5.47
C ALA A 292 23.53 -14.96 5.96
N VAL A 293 23.05 -13.91 6.62
CA VAL A 293 23.82 -12.76 7.14
C VAL A 293 23.79 -12.75 8.66
#